data_AF-A0A8T4AL56-F1
#
_entry.id   AF-A0A8T4AL56-F1
#
_cell.length_a   1.000
_cell.length_b   1.000
_cell.length_c   1.000
_cell.angle_alpha   90.00
_cell.angle_beta   90.00
_cell.angle_gamma   90.00
#
_symmetry.space_group_name_H-M   'P 1'
#
loop_
_entity.id
_entity.type
_entity.pdbx_description
1 polymer ?
#
loop_
_entity_poly.entity_id
_entity_poly.type
_entity_poly.pdbx_seq_one_letter_code
_entity_poly.pdbx_strand_id
1 'polypeptide(L)'
;MKKSTKAVLLSALLFPGAGHLFLKKYFFGAVLTGTALIALYILIPGLIDRARQISEKILNGEIRLDLTVITELASQQPIGGEAQSLEMAMSVLVIAWLAGIIGSYLAGRSFESGAKTL
;
A
#
# COMPACT_ATOMS: atom_id res chain seq x y z
N MET A 1 26.65 1.52 -0.35
CA MET A 1 25.46 2.11 0.31
C MET A 1 25.39 1.64 1.74
N LYS A 2 25.08 2.54 2.67
CA LYS A 2 24.84 2.23 4.09
C LYS A 2 23.69 1.22 4.22
N LYS A 3 23.75 0.33 5.22
CA LYS A 3 22.71 -0.70 5.42
C LYS A 3 21.36 -0.04 5.72
N SER A 4 21.39 1.11 6.40
CA SER A 4 20.20 1.93 6.62
C SER A 4 19.52 2.36 5.31
N THR A 5 20.29 2.84 4.31
CA THR A 5 19.73 3.28 3.02
C THR A 5 19.10 2.11 2.24
N LYS A 6 19.71 0.92 2.28
CA LYS A 6 19.13 -0.27 1.64
C LYS A 6 17.80 -0.69 2.28
N ALA A 7 17.70 -0.60 3.60
CA ALA A 7 16.48 -0.96 4.33
C ALA A 7 15.33 0.01 4.05
N VAL A 8 15.62 1.31 4.02
CA VAL A 8 14.64 2.33 3.63
C VAL A 8 14.16 2.11 2.21
N LEU A 9 15.06 1.87 1.27
CA LEU A 9 14.70 1.58 -0.11
C LEU A 9 13.85 0.32 -0.23
N LEU A 10 14.15 -0.74 0.54
CA LEU A 10 13.33 -1.95 0.53
C LEU A 10 11.90 -1.68 1.03
N SER A 11 11.75 -0.97 2.16
CA SER A 11 10.43 -0.61 2.70
C SER A 11 9.67 0.38 1.80
N ALA A 12 10.37 1.32 1.17
CA ALA A 12 9.76 2.35 0.35
C ALA A 12 9.35 1.83 -1.02
N LEU A 13 10.13 0.94 -1.63
CA LEU A 13 9.96 0.55 -3.03
C LEU A 13 9.30 -0.82 -3.23
N LEU A 14 9.52 -1.79 -2.33
CA LEU A 14 8.93 -3.12 -2.48
C LEU A 14 7.65 -3.28 -1.67
N PHE A 15 7.72 -3.11 -0.35
CA PHE A 15 6.59 -3.43 0.51
C PHE A 15 6.72 -2.78 1.89
N PRO A 16 5.61 -2.32 2.51
CA PRO A 16 5.59 -1.88 3.90
C PRO A 16 6.23 -2.92 4.83
N GLY A 17 7.32 -2.55 5.49
CA GLY A 17 8.02 -3.42 6.45
C GLY A 17 9.13 -4.29 5.86
N ALA A 18 9.37 -4.28 4.54
CA ALA A 18 10.46 -5.05 3.92
C ALA A 18 11.85 -4.67 4.46
N GLY A 19 12.07 -3.40 4.83
CA GLY A 19 13.29 -2.94 5.49
C GLY A 19 13.50 -3.55 6.89
N HIS A 20 12.43 -3.85 7.63
CA HIS A 20 12.52 -4.52 8.94
C HIS A 20 12.86 -6.00 8.79
N LEU A 21 12.33 -6.67 7.75
CA LEU A 21 12.70 -8.03 7.40
C LEU A 21 14.19 -8.12 7.03
N PHE A 22 14.71 -7.16 6.26
CA PHE A 22 16.13 -7.07 5.92
C PHE A 22 17.03 -6.85 7.15
N LEU A 23 16.53 -6.15 8.17
CA LEU A 23 17.24 -5.91 9.44
C LEU A 23 17.11 -7.04 10.48
N LYS A 24 16.52 -8.19 10.11
CA LYS A 24 16.18 -9.30 11.03
C LYS A 24 15.21 -8.92 12.16
N LYS A 25 14.51 -7.79 12.05
CA LYS A 25 13.43 -7.40 12.97
C LYS A 25 12.10 -7.97 12.46
N TYR A 26 12.01 -9.30 12.48
CA TYR A 26 10.92 -10.04 11.84
C TYR A 26 9.53 -9.72 12.40
N PHE A 27 9.41 -9.46 13.71
CA PHE A 27 8.11 -9.17 14.33
C PHE A 27 7.46 -7.90 13.74
N PHE A 28 8.19 -6.78 13.74
CA PHE A 28 7.68 -5.51 13.18
C PHE A 28 7.48 -5.61 11.66
N GLY A 29 8.38 -6.29 10.95
CA GLY A 29 8.23 -6.53 9.52
C GLY A 29 6.97 -7.35 9.20
N ALA A 30 6.70 -8.41 9.96
CA ALA A 30 5.54 -9.28 9.76
C ALA A 30 4.22 -8.58 10.07
N VAL A 31 4.16 -7.77 11.14
CA VAL A 31 2.95 -6.98 11.46
C VAL A 31 2.63 -5.99 10.34
N LEU A 32 3.62 -5.19 9.90
CA LEU A 32 3.44 -4.23 8.81
C LEU A 32 3.04 -4.90 7.49
N THR A 33 3.69 -6.01 7.16
CA THR A 33 3.39 -6.80 5.96
C THR A 33 1.98 -7.40 6.04
N GLY A 34 1.61 -7.97 7.19
CA GLY A 34 0.29 -8.56 7.42
C GLY A 34 -0.82 -7.52 7.32
N THR A 35 -0.66 -6.35 7.94
CA THR A 35 -1.63 -5.25 7.82
C THR A 35 -1.80 -4.81 6.37
N ALA A 36 -0.71 -4.68 5.62
CA ALA A 36 -0.78 -4.32 4.22
C ALA A 36 -1.46 -5.38 3.34
N LEU A 37 -1.20 -6.67 3.62
CA LEU A 37 -1.88 -7.77 2.94
C LEU A 37 -3.39 -7.77 3.21
N ILE A 38 -3.81 -7.53 4.46
CA ILE A 38 -5.23 -7.44 4.82
C ILE A 38 -5.89 -6.25 4.08
N ALA A 39 -5.23 -5.10 4.06
CA ALA A 39 -5.73 -3.93 3.34
C ALA A 39 -5.87 -4.22 1.83
N LEU A 40 -4.87 -4.85 1.22
CA LEU A 40 -4.92 -5.25 -0.19
C LEU A 40 -6.04 -6.27 -0.48
N TYR A 41 -6.26 -7.22 0.43
CA TYR A 41 -7.33 -8.20 0.31
C TYR A 41 -8.72 -7.53 0.26
N ILE A 42 -8.90 -6.43 1.00
CA ILE A 42 -10.14 -5.63 0.97
C ILE A 42 -10.21 -4.77 -0.30
N LEU A 43 -9.08 -4.21 -0.74
CA LEU A 43 -9.03 -3.25 -1.86
C LEU A 43 -9.22 -3.88 -3.23
N ILE A 44 -8.56 -5.03 -3.48
CA ILE A 44 -8.52 -5.65 -4.81
C ILE A 44 -9.92 -6.01 -5.33
N PRO A 45 -10.80 -6.67 -4.55
CA PRO A 45 -12.15 -7.01 -5.00
C PRO A 45 -12.96 -5.76 -5.38
N GLY A 46 -12.96 -4.73 -4.53
CA GLY A 46 -13.70 -3.49 -4.82
C GLY A 46 -13.20 -2.78 -6.08
N LEU A 47 -11.90 -2.85 -6.37
CA LEU A 47 -11.32 -2.29 -7.58
C LEU A 47 -11.71 -3.09 -8.84
N ILE A 48 -11.74 -4.43 -8.74
CA ILE A 48 -12.18 -5.31 -9.83
C ILE A 48 -13.66 -5.09 -10.13
N ASP A 49 -14.51 -5.00 -9.09
CA ASP A 49 -15.94 -4.81 -9.25
C ASP A 49 -16.25 -3.46 -9.89
N ARG A 50 -15.50 -2.41 -9.54
CA ARG A 50 -15.61 -1.11 -10.23
C ARG A 50 -15.18 -1.17 -11.68
N ALA A 51 -14.05 -1.81 -11.99
CA ALA A 51 -13.62 -1.98 -13.37
C ALA A 51 -14.65 -2.74 -14.21
N ARG A 52 -15.27 -3.78 -13.63
CA ARG A 52 -16.36 -4.54 -14.27
C ARG A 52 -17.59 -3.69 -14.52
N GLN A 53 -18.07 -2.94 -13.52
CA GLN A 53 -19.23 -2.05 -13.70
C GLN A 53 -19.01 -1.01 -14.80
N ILE A 54 -17.81 -0.41 -14.88
CA ILE A 54 -17.47 0.53 -15.95
C ILE A 54 -17.50 -0.20 -17.30
N SER A 55 -16.91 -1.39 -17.38
CA SER A 55 -16.92 -2.20 -18.61
C SER A 55 -18.33 -2.57 -19.06
N GLU A 56 -19.21 -3.00 -18.15
CA GLU A 56 -20.60 -3.35 -18.46
C GLU A 56 -21.38 -2.15 -19.02
N LYS A 57 -21.22 -0.98 -18.40
CA LYS A 57 -21.89 0.24 -18.87
C LYS A 57 -21.40 0.70 -20.25
N ILE A 58 -20.13 0.45 -20.59
CA ILE A 58 -19.62 0.67 -21.95
C ILE A 58 -20.27 -0.31 -22.93
N LEU A 59 -20.34 -1.60 -22.58
CA LEU A 59 -20.89 -2.64 -23.44
C LEU A 59 -22.40 -2.47 -23.69
N ASN A 60 -23.14 -2.00 -22.68
CA ASN A 60 -24.57 -1.71 -22.78
C ASN A 60 -24.88 -0.41 -23.54
N GLY A 61 -23.86 0.37 -23.93
CA GLY A 61 -24.03 1.66 -24.61
C GLY A 61 -24.47 2.79 -23.68
N GLU A 62 -24.47 2.59 -22.35
CA GLU A 62 -24.79 3.63 -21.36
C GLU A 62 -23.69 4.70 -21.30
N ILE A 63 -22.45 4.32 -21.61
CA ILE A 63 -21.28 5.19 -21.57
C ILE A 63 -20.55 5.12 -22.90
N ARG A 64 -20.21 6.28 -23.45
CA ARG A 64 -19.33 6.37 -24.63
C ARG A 64 -17.94 5.86 -24.27
N LEU A 65 -17.33 5.09 -25.17
CA LEU A 65 -15.94 4.67 -25.07
C LEU A 65 -15.00 5.88 -25.27
N ASP A 66 -14.94 6.74 -24.27
CA ASP A 66 -14.16 7.98 -24.23
C ASP A 66 -13.24 7.94 -23.01
N LEU A 67 -11.96 8.20 -23.23
CA LEU A 67 -10.92 8.20 -22.18
C LEU A 67 -11.23 9.18 -21.05
N THR A 68 -11.81 10.34 -21.36
CA THR A 68 -12.19 11.37 -20.39
C THR A 68 -13.27 10.83 -19.46
N VAL A 69 -14.30 10.22 -20.03
CA VAL A 69 -15.44 9.69 -19.28
C VAL A 69 -15.04 8.48 -18.45
N ILE A 70 -14.22 7.57 -19.00
CA ILE A 70 -13.70 6.41 -18.26
C ILE A 70 -12.84 6.86 -17.08
N THR A 71 -11.96 7.85 -17.29
CA THR A 71 -11.09 8.35 -16.21
C THR A 71 -11.89 9.05 -15.12
N GLU A 72 -12.91 9.82 -15.49
CA GLU A 72 -13.83 10.45 -14.53
C GLU A 72 -14.54 9.39 -13.68
N LEU A 73 -15.12 8.36 -14.31
CA LEU A 73 -15.81 7.28 -13.61
C LEU A 73 -14.87 6.42 -12.75
N ALA A 74 -13.65 6.19 -13.22
CA ALA A 74 -12.64 5.47 -12.45
C ALA A 74 -12.14 6.27 -11.25
N SER A 75 -12.19 7.60 -11.32
CA SER A 75 -11.80 8.51 -10.23
C SER A 75 -12.94 8.80 -9.26
N GLN A 76 -14.18 8.42 -9.60
CA GLN A 76 -15.31 8.58 -8.69
C GLN A 76 -15.12 7.68 -7.48
N GLN A 77 -15.12 8.31 -6.31
CA GLN A 77 -15.14 7.58 -5.05
C GLN A 77 -16.41 6.73 -4.99
N PRO A 78 -16.32 5.48 -4.51
CA PRO A 78 -17.52 4.70 -4.26
C PRO A 78 -18.44 5.44 -3.27
N ILE A 79 -19.74 5.22 -3.34
CA ILE A 79 -20.73 5.84 -2.45
C ILE A 79 -21.40 4.72 -1.67
N GLY A 80 -21.48 4.84 -0.34
CA GLY A 80 -22.12 3.86 0.56
C GLY A 80 -21.16 3.16 1.53
N GLY A 81 -21.64 2.14 2.25
CA GLY A 81 -20.88 1.48 3.32
C GLY A 81 -19.59 0.80 2.84
N GLU A 82 -19.59 0.23 1.63
CA GLU A 82 -18.39 -0.36 1.03
C GLU A 82 -17.32 0.69 0.68
N ALA A 83 -17.74 1.92 0.37
CA ALA A 83 -16.82 3.02 0.10
C ALA A 83 -15.98 3.36 1.32
N GLN A 84 -16.65 3.44 2.48
CA GLN A 84 -15.99 3.74 3.74
C GLN A 84 -14.97 2.66 4.10
N SER A 85 -15.30 1.38 3.88
CA SER A 85 -14.34 0.28 4.09
C SER A 85 -13.13 0.37 3.16
N LEU A 86 -13.34 0.70 1.86
CA LEU A 86 -12.25 0.87 0.90
C LEU A 86 -11.35 2.05 1.26
N GLU A 87 -11.93 3.20 1.60
CA GLU A 87 -11.17 4.40 2.00
C GLU A 87 -10.38 4.17 3.27
N MET A 88 -10.97 3.48 4.25
CA MET A 88 -10.29 3.15 5.50
C MET A 88 -9.16 2.15 5.25
N ALA A 89 -9.36 1.13 4.40
CA ALA A 89 -8.32 0.20 3.99
C ALA A 89 -7.16 0.91 3.26
N MET A 90 -7.46 1.83 2.33
CA MET A 90 -6.45 2.67 1.66
C MET A 90 -5.68 3.50 2.67
N SER A 91 -6.37 4.17 3.59
CA SER A 91 -5.75 5.02 4.61
C SER A 91 -4.83 4.22 5.53
N VAL A 92 -5.30 3.06 6.00
CA VAL A 92 -4.50 2.13 6.82
C VAL A 92 -3.27 1.65 6.05
N LEU A 93 -3.42 1.29 4.78
CA LEU A 93 -2.31 0.87 3.93
C LEU A 93 -1.26 1.98 3.80
N VAL A 94 -1.68 3.21 3.49
CA VAL A 94 -0.76 4.36 3.35
C VAL A 94 -0.06 4.67 4.67
N ILE A 95 -0.79 4.71 5.78
CA ILE A 95 -0.22 4.97 7.11
C ILE A 95 0.78 3.88 7.49
N ALA A 96 0.42 2.60 7.31
CA ALA A 96 1.31 1.47 7.55
C ALA A 96 2.56 1.55 6.66
N TRP A 97 2.42 1.99 5.41
CA TRP A 97 3.55 2.16 4.50
C TRP A 97 4.51 3.26 4.93
N LEU A 98 4.00 4.44 5.27
CA LEU A 98 4.80 5.53 5.79
C LEU A 98 5.48 5.14 7.12
N ALA A 99 4.75 4.48 8.02
CA ALA A 99 5.31 3.97 9.27
C ALA A 99 6.41 2.93 9.02
N GLY A 100 6.25 2.06 8.03
CA GLY A 100 7.27 1.08 7.63
C GLY A 100 8.54 1.72 7.08
N ILE A 101 8.40 2.81 6.31
CA ILE A 101 9.53 3.62 5.82
C ILE A 101 10.26 4.25 7.01
N ILE A 102 9.56 5.01 7.86
CA ILE A 102 10.13 5.71 9.01
C ILE A 102 10.78 4.71 9.98
N GLY A 103 10.08 3.63 10.33
CA GLY A 103 10.59 2.61 11.24
C GLY A 103 11.83 1.92 10.70
N SER A 104 11.89 1.65 9.38
CA SER A 104 13.08 1.03 8.76
C SER A 104 14.29 1.98 8.77
N TYR A 105 14.07 3.29 8.67
CA TYR A 105 15.12 4.30 8.82
C TYR A 105 15.67 4.36 10.25
N LEU A 106 14.79 4.43 11.26
CA LEU A 106 15.19 4.42 12.67
C LEU A 106 15.92 3.12 13.04
N ALA A 107 15.36 1.98 12.66
CA ALA A 107 15.98 0.67 12.89
C ALA A 107 17.35 0.55 12.18
N GLY A 108 17.45 1.05 10.95
CA GLY A 108 18.70 1.17 10.18
C GLY A 108 19.78 1.95 10.91
N ARG A 109 19.41 3.10 11.47
CA ARG A 109 20.32 3.97 12.22
C ARG A 109 20.78 3.35 13.54
N SER A 110 19.89 2.72 14.30
CA SER A 110 20.25 2.01 15.54
C SER A 110 21.19 0.82 15.28
N PHE A 111 20.99 0.11 14.17
CA PHE A 111 21.87 -1.00 13.77
C PHE A 111 23.29 -0.52 13.42
N GLU A 112 23.42 0.64 12.77
CA GLU A 112 24.73 1.23 12.46
C GLU A 112 25.44 1.83 13.68
N SER A 113 24.69 2.33 14.66
CA SER A 113 25.27 2.92 15.88
C SER A 113 25.81 1.85 16.84
N GLY A 114 25.14 0.69 16.96
CA GLY A 114 25.62 -0.42 17.79
C GLY A 114 26.78 -1.21 17.19
N ALA A 115 26.98 -1.14 15.87
CA ALA A 115 28.11 -1.77 15.19
C ALA A 115 29.42 -0.98 15.27
N LYS A 116 29.40 0.26 15.76
CA LYS A 116 30.59 1.10 15.98
C LYS A 116 31.19 0.96 17.38
N THR A 117 30.50 0.27 18.29
CA THR A 117 30.88 0.10 19.70
C THR A 117 31.42 -1.29 20.03
N LEU A 118 31.57 -2.15 19.01
CA LEU A 118 32.27 -3.44 19.04
C LEU A 118 33.49 -3.35 18.12
#